data_AF-A0A388SIC2-F1
#
_entry.id   AF-A0A388SIC2-F1
#
_cell.length_a   1.000
_cell.length_b   1.000
_cell.length_c   1.000
_cell.angle_alpha   90.00
_cell.angle_beta   90.00
_cell.angle_gamma   90.00
#
_symmetry.space_group_name_H-M   'P 1'
#
loop_
_entity.id
_entity.type
_entity.pdbx_description
1 polymer ?
#
loop_
_entity_poly.entity_id
_entity_poly.type
_entity_poly.pdbx_seq_one_letter_code
_entity_poly.pdbx_strand_id
1 'polypeptide(L)'
;MKTVTLPDPGTDASPCTAPGGAGCGGACGEGEGGCGGFAGSECSSGDALSVADPLTSGPVISGPAVAEPSEAALSDGDPVVEAIRRRAENLFDTRQLLCAEAVLHAVAEALGGPLSPDEAAALGTPFCQGMGGAGCTCGALSGAVAAVGLFRGRPERGAGGARGRALARRMHDDFRAACGATCCRVLIRHVHHDKAAHFAQCRSLTGKGAVLAARALLREGVRPRDGAFPLSADTVRTLWRNRLRALLRLPFRRRA
;
A
#
# COMPACT_ATOMS: atom_id res chain seq x y z
N MET A 1 -9.00 41.44 27.46
CA MET A 1 -9.05 40.28 26.54
C MET A 1 -8.88 39.03 27.38
N LYS A 2 -9.86 38.13 27.35
CA LYS A 2 -10.03 37.01 28.29
C LYS A 2 -8.98 35.93 28.05
N THR A 3 -8.30 35.53 29.13
CA THR A 3 -7.49 34.33 29.24
C THR A 3 -8.39 33.10 29.29
N VAL A 4 -8.10 32.11 28.45
CA VAL A 4 -8.77 30.80 28.48
C VAL A 4 -7.93 29.88 29.35
N THR A 5 -8.47 29.49 30.51
CA THR A 5 -7.92 28.44 31.37
C THR A 5 -8.44 27.09 30.92
N LEU A 6 -7.53 26.13 30.70
CA LEU A 6 -7.86 24.71 30.50
C LEU A 6 -8.23 24.08 31.85
N PRO A 7 -9.20 23.16 31.92
CA PRO A 7 -9.49 22.42 33.15
C PRO A 7 -8.49 21.28 33.41
N ASP A 8 -8.11 21.11 34.67
CA ASP A 8 -7.25 20.05 35.21
C ASP A 8 -7.93 18.66 35.17
N PRO A 9 -7.15 17.56 35.07
CA PRO A 9 -7.68 16.20 35.08
C PRO A 9 -7.81 15.70 36.53
N GLY A 10 -9.04 15.71 37.06
CA GLY A 10 -9.33 15.22 38.41
C GLY A 10 -10.62 14.40 38.46
N THR A 11 -10.45 13.09 38.54
CA THR A 11 -11.22 12.16 39.40
C THR A 11 -12.74 12.31 39.46
N ASP A 12 -13.45 11.48 38.68
CA ASP A 12 -14.73 10.90 39.06
C ASP A 12 -14.81 9.47 38.53
N ALA A 13 -14.08 8.57 39.19
CA ALA A 13 -14.30 7.13 39.07
C ALA A 13 -15.26 6.72 40.19
N SER A 14 -16.55 6.63 39.89
CA SER A 14 -17.47 5.82 40.68
C SER A 14 -17.71 4.49 39.97
N PRO A 15 -17.70 3.36 40.69
CA PRO A 15 -17.63 2.03 40.11
C PRO A 15 -19.01 1.58 39.61
N CYS A 16 -19.12 1.32 38.30
CA CYS A 16 -20.24 0.57 37.77
C CYS A 16 -20.12 -0.89 38.25
N THR A 17 -20.92 -1.23 39.25
CA THR A 17 -21.21 -2.58 39.68
C THR A 17 -21.90 -3.33 38.55
N ALA A 18 -21.34 -4.47 38.15
CA ALA A 18 -21.96 -5.38 37.20
C ALA A 18 -22.99 -6.27 37.91
N PRO A 19 -24.24 -6.40 37.40
CA PRO A 19 -24.99 -7.63 37.52
C PRO A 19 -24.73 -8.49 36.29
N GLY A 20 -24.65 -9.80 36.53
CA GLY A 20 -24.18 -10.79 35.57
C GLY A 20 -25.00 -10.99 34.30
N GLY A 21 -24.34 -11.65 33.36
CA GLY A 21 -24.89 -12.56 32.35
C GLY A 21 -26.11 -12.12 31.54
N ALA A 22 -25.87 -11.66 30.31
CA ALA A 22 -26.53 -12.17 29.08
C ALA A 22 -26.17 -11.27 27.87
N GLY A 23 -25.57 -11.89 26.85
CA GLY A 23 -25.73 -11.55 25.43
C GLY A 23 -25.37 -10.14 24.95
N CYS A 24 -24.13 -9.95 24.47
CA CYS A 24 -23.85 -8.96 23.44
C CYS A 24 -24.16 -9.57 22.06
N GLY A 25 -25.43 -9.50 21.66
CA GLY A 25 -25.87 -9.76 20.29
C GLY A 25 -25.83 -8.48 19.45
N GLY A 26 -25.12 -8.52 18.30
CA GLY A 26 -25.19 -7.56 17.20
C GLY A 26 -24.11 -6.46 17.24
N ALA A 27 -23.28 -6.19 16.23
CA ALA A 27 -23.26 -6.64 14.85
C ALA A 27 -21.80 -6.59 14.31
N CYS A 28 -21.14 -7.74 14.31
CA CYS A 28 -20.01 -8.01 13.43
C CYS A 28 -20.59 -8.86 12.30
N GLY A 29 -20.66 -8.33 11.08
CA GLY A 29 -21.17 -9.07 9.94
C GLY A 29 -20.45 -10.41 9.80
N GLU A 30 -21.24 -11.47 9.77
CA GLU A 30 -20.81 -12.83 9.51
C GLU A 30 -20.26 -12.90 8.09
N GLY A 31 -18.95 -13.10 8.01
CA GLY A 31 -18.19 -13.31 6.78
C GLY A 31 -16.89 -13.95 7.20
N GLU A 32 -16.83 -15.27 7.08
CA GLU A 32 -15.76 -16.11 7.59
C GLU A 32 -14.39 -15.65 7.09
N GLY A 33 -13.49 -15.42 8.04
CA GLY A 33 -12.18 -14.81 7.80
C GLY A 33 -11.78 -13.89 8.96
N GLY A 34 -12.03 -14.33 10.19
CA GLY A 34 -11.64 -13.60 11.39
C GLY A 34 -10.14 -13.45 11.49
N CYS A 35 -9.69 -12.22 11.73
CA CYS A 35 -8.33 -11.93 12.18
C CYS A 35 -8.20 -12.34 13.67
N GLY A 36 -7.82 -13.60 13.93
CA GLY A 36 -7.25 -14.04 15.21
C GLY A 36 -5.78 -14.39 14.96
N GLY A 37 -4.78 -13.92 15.71
CA GLY A 37 -4.80 -13.57 17.12
C GLY A 37 -4.46 -14.80 17.97
N PHE A 38 -3.30 -15.43 17.75
CA PHE A 38 -2.77 -16.41 18.69
C PHE A 38 -1.73 -15.74 19.59
N ALA A 39 -2.21 -15.28 20.74
CA ALA A 39 -1.43 -15.21 21.95
C ALA A 39 -1.14 -16.66 22.41
N GLY A 40 0.06 -16.90 22.91
CA GLY A 40 0.56 -18.22 23.25
C GLY A 40 -0.31 -18.95 24.28
N SER A 41 -0.44 -20.26 24.07
CA SER A 41 -0.63 -21.24 25.13
C SER A 41 0.08 -22.51 24.70
N GLU A 42 0.57 -23.21 25.71
CA GLU A 42 1.71 -24.11 25.70
C GLU A 42 1.51 -25.37 24.85
N CYS A 43 2.60 -25.84 24.25
CA CYS A 43 2.67 -27.13 23.59
C CYS A 43 2.71 -28.22 24.67
N SER A 44 1.63 -28.99 24.82
CA SER A 44 1.66 -30.26 25.55
C SER A 44 0.94 -31.35 24.77
N SER A 45 1.64 -32.48 24.72
CA SER A 45 1.40 -33.69 23.95
C SER A 45 0.16 -34.47 24.44
N GLY A 46 -0.56 -35.11 23.52
CA GLY A 46 -1.52 -36.18 23.89
C GLY A 46 -2.62 -36.46 22.87
N ASP A 47 -2.34 -37.44 22.00
CA ASP A 47 -3.22 -38.50 21.47
C ASP A 47 -4.56 -38.19 20.77
N ALA A 48 -4.52 -38.49 19.47
CA ALA A 48 -5.51 -39.12 18.58
C ALA A 48 -6.97 -39.23 19.03
N LEU A 49 -7.88 -38.81 18.14
CA LEU A 49 -9.02 -39.63 17.72
C LEU A 49 -9.55 -39.17 16.35
N SER A 50 -9.82 -40.16 15.51
CA SER A 50 -10.42 -40.12 14.19
C SER A 50 -11.85 -39.55 14.19
N VAL A 51 -12.21 -38.79 13.16
CA VAL A 51 -13.53 -38.87 12.51
C VAL A 51 -13.48 -38.23 11.12
N ALA A 52 -14.04 -38.92 10.15
CA ALA A 52 -14.23 -38.46 8.78
C ALA A 52 -15.45 -37.51 8.64
N ASP A 53 -15.37 -36.67 7.60
CA ASP A 53 -16.38 -35.95 6.79
C ASP A 53 -17.85 -35.93 7.26
N PRO A 54 -18.56 -34.78 7.12
CA PRO A 54 -19.33 -34.58 5.87
C PRO A 54 -19.59 -33.11 5.47
N LEU A 55 -20.19 -32.95 4.28
CA LEU A 55 -20.94 -31.78 3.77
C LEU A 55 -20.28 -30.96 2.65
N THR A 56 -19.99 -31.66 1.55
CA THR A 56 -20.31 -31.17 0.21
C THR A 56 -21.83 -31.10 0.02
N SER A 57 -22.46 -29.95 0.26
CA SER A 57 -23.73 -29.53 -0.39
C SER A 57 -24.29 -28.28 0.32
N GLY A 58 -23.74 -27.11 0.00
CA GLY A 58 -24.36 -25.82 0.28
C GLY A 58 -24.82 -25.19 -1.05
N PRO A 59 -25.97 -24.49 -1.08
CA PRO A 59 -26.43 -23.83 -2.30
C PRO A 59 -25.44 -22.73 -2.69
N VAL A 60 -24.99 -22.75 -3.95
CA VAL A 60 -24.27 -21.63 -4.57
C VAL A 60 -25.22 -20.43 -4.62
N ILE A 61 -25.14 -19.56 -3.61
CA ILE A 61 -25.76 -18.25 -3.67
C ILE A 61 -24.94 -17.43 -4.68
N SER A 62 -25.40 -17.43 -5.93
CA SER A 62 -24.88 -16.52 -6.96
C SER A 62 -25.20 -15.09 -6.55
N GLY A 63 -24.23 -14.41 -5.95
CA GLY A 63 -24.30 -12.96 -5.72
C GLY A 63 -24.38 -12.21 -7.06
N PRO A 64 -25.02 -11.02 -7.08
CA PRO A 64 -25.20 -10.27 -8.32
C PRO A 64 -23.84 -9.90 -8.90
N ALA A 65 -23.65 -10.21 -10.17
CA ALA A 65 -22.51 -9.80 -10.96
C ALA A 65 -22.36 -8.28 -10.87
N VAL A 66 -21.33 -7.82 -10.16
CA VAL A 66 -20.85 -6.46 -10.30
C VAL A 66 -20.42 -6.32 -11.76
N ALA A 67 -21.17 -5.54 -12.52
CA ALA A 67 -20.88 -5.25 -13.91
C ALA A 67 -19.45 -4.69 -13.99
N GLU A 68 -18.54 -5.51 -14.52
CA GLU A 68 -17.19 -5.12 -14.88
C GLU A 68 -17.29 -3.95 -15.86
N PRO A 69 -16.80 -2.73 -15.51
CA PRO A 69 -16.70 -1.66 -16.48
C PRO A 69 -15.82 -2.16 -17.63
N SER A 70 -16.37 -2.18 -18.83
CA SER A 70 -15.78 -2.76 -20.03
C SER A 70 -14.28 -2.50 -20.13
N GLU A 71 -13.49 -3.56 -20.34
CA GLU A 71 -12.04 -3.53 -20.54
C GLU A 71 -11.56 -2.61 -21.69
N ALA A 72 -12.47 -2.00 -22.44
CA ALA A 72 -12.23 -1.33 -23.71
C ALA A 72 -11.68 0.12 -23.64
N ALA A 73 -11.42 0.72 -22.47
CA ALA A 73 -11.12 2.17 -22.41
C ALA A 73 -9.68 2.58 -22.04
N LEU A 74 -8.81 1.67 -21.59
CA LEU A 74 -7.41 2.01 -21.28
C LEU A 74 -6.46 1.15 -22.12
N SER A 75 -6.20 1.61 -23.34
CA SER A 75 -5.20 0.99 -24.22
C SER A 75 -3.82 0.99 -23.55
N ASP A 76 -2.94 0.08 -23.97
CA ASP A 76 -1.55 -0.01 -23.49
C ASP A 76 -0.73 1.28 -23.73
N GLY A 77 -1.28 2.28 -24.42
CA GLY A 77 -0.66 3.57 -24.74
C GLY A 77 -1.29 4.81 -24.10
N ASP A 78 -2.06 4.70 -23.00
CA ASP A 78 -2.57 5.89 -22.31
C ASP A 78 -1.40 6.83 -21.89
N PRO A 79 -1.38 8.10 -22.37
CA PRO A 79 -0.27 9.02 -22.13
C PRO A 79 -0.09 9.37 -20.65
N VAL A 80 -1.16 9.34 -19.84
CA VAL A 80 -1.11 9.56 -18.40
C VAL A 80 -0.41 8.39 -17.72
N VAL A 81 -0.79 7.17 -18.08
CA VAL A 81 -0.16 5.95 -17.55
C VAL A 81 1.33 5.93 -17.88
N GLU A 82 1.68 6.27 -19.12
CA GLU A 82 3.06 6.32 -19.59
C GLU A 82 3.88 7.39 -18.88
N ALA A 83 3.30 8.58 -18.65
CA ALA A 83 3.98 9.65 -17.92
C ALA A 83 4.23 9.28 -16.45
N ILE A 84 3.26 8.64 -15.78
CA ILE A 84 3.41 8.14 -14.40
C ILE A 84 4.49 7.05 -14.34
N ARG A 85 4.52 6.12 -15.31
CA ARG A 85 5.56 5.09 -15.42
C ARG A 85 6.94 5.72 -15.53
N ARG A 86 7.13 6.65 -16.48
CA ARG A 86 8.41 7.35 -16.70
C ARG A 86 8.86 8.12 -15.48
N ARG A 87 7.92 8.78 -14.78
CA ARG A 87 8.23 9.51 -13.55
C ARG A 87 8.76 8.59 -12.46
N ALA A 88 8.08 7.47 -12.21
CA ALA A 88 8.50 6.51 -11.20
C ALA A 88 9.88 5.90 -11.53
N GLU A 89 10.13 5.52 -12.79
CA GLU A 89 11.43 5.02 -13.22
C GLU A 89 12.54 6.07 -13.08
N ASN A 90 12.28 7.33 -13.44
CA ASN A 90 13.25 8.41 -13.33
C ASN A 90 13.64 8.71 -11.87
N LEU A 91 12.67 8.69 -10.95
CA LEU A 91 12.93 8.86 -9.52
C LEU A 91 13.84 7.75 -8.96
N PHE A 92 13.62 6.52 -9.42
CA PHE A 92 14.45 5.37 -9.07
C PHE A 92 15.85 5.46 -9.68
N ASP A 93 15.95 5.73 -10.99
CA ASP A 93 17.21 5.84 -11.73
C ASP A 93 18.14 6.88 -11.15
N THR A 94 17.58 8.04 -10.79
CA THR A 94 18.34 9.17 -10.23
C THR A 94 18.74 8.92 -8.78
N ARG A 95 18.36 7.77 -8.19
CA ARG A 95 18.62 7.38 -6.80
C ARG A 95 18.10 8.40 -5.78
N GLN A 96 17.06 9.12 -6.14
CA GLN A 96 16.39 10.01 -5.21
C GLN A 96 15.42 9.24 -4.32
N LEU A 97 14.74 8.26 -4.89
CA LEU A 97 13.79 7.40 -4.20
C LEU A 97 14.04 5.93 -4.56
N LEU A 98 13.70 5.04 -3.65
CA LEU A 98 13.66 3.59 -3.89
C LEU A 98 12.31 3.17 -4.49
N CYS A 99 12.16 1.88 -4.81
CA CYS A 99 11.07 1.39 -5.66
C CYS A 99 9.65 1.71 -5.12
N ALA A 100 9.37 1.49 -3.84
CA ALA A 100 8.05 1.78 -3.27
C ALA A 100 7.77 3.28 -3.20
N GLU A 101 8.77 4.04 -2.75
CA GLU A 101 8.74 5.50 -2.64
C GLU A 101 8.47 6.16 -3.99
N ALA A 102 9.18 5.72 -5.03
CA ALA A 102 9.07 6.26 -6.38
C ALA A 102 7.68 6.03 -6.99
N VAL A 103 7.10 4.84 -6.80
CA VAL A 103 5.73 4.54 -7.26
C VAL A 103 4.72 5.41 -6.54
N LEU A 104 4.77 5.43 -5.20
CA LEU A 104 3.82 6.17 -4.38
C LEU A 104 3.88 7.68 -4.69
N HIS A 105 5.09 8.22 -4.79
CA HIS A 105 5.33 9.61 -5.15
C HIS A 105 4.77 9.94 -6.54
N ALA A 106 5.14 9.18 -7.58
CA ALA A 106 4.73 9.48 -8.95
C ALA A 106 3.21 9.44 -9.13
N VAL A 107 2.54 8.48 -8.50
CA VAL A 107 1.07 8.37 -8.58
C VAL A 107 0.40 9.49 -7.80
N ALA A 108 0.86 9.80 -6.58
CA ALA A 108 0.30 10.88 -5.77
C ALA A 108 0.51 12.25 -6.44
N GLU A 109 1.68 12.51 -7.00
CA GLU A 109 2.00 13.76 -7.71
C GLU A 109 1.09 13.94 -8.93
N ALA A 110 0.99 12.93 -9.79
CA ALA A 110 0.26 13.04 -11.05
C ALA A 110 -1.27 13.11 -10.87
N LEU A 111 -1.82 12.35 -9.91
CA LEU A 111 -3.26 12.22 -9.69
C LEU A 111 -3.80 13.14 -8.57
N GLY A 112 -2.95 14.01 -8.00
CA GLY A 112 -3.36 14.97 -6.98
C GLY A 112 -3.67 14.32 -5.61
N GLY A 113 -2.86 13.35 -5.20
CA GLY A 113 -2.94 12.73 -3.88
C GLY A 113 -2.60 13.69 -2.73
N PRO A 114 -2.96 13.34 -1.48
CA PRO A 114 -2.83 14.23 -0.33
C PRO A 114 -1.41 14.31 0.25
N LEU A 115 -0.51 13.41 -0.15
CA LEU A 115 0.84 13.33 0.41
C LEU A 115 1.78 14.31 -0.29
N SER A 116 2.58 15.03 0.50
CA SER A 116 3.75 15.73 -0.02
C SER A 116 4.81 14.74 -0.51
N PRO A 117 5.78 15.19 -1.34
CA PRO A 117 6.93 14.40 -1.75
C PRO A 117 7.67 13.69 -0.61
N ASP A 118 7.90 14.41 0.49
CA ASP A 118 8.65 13.92 1.65
C ASP A 118 7.82 12.89 2.44
N GLU A 119 6.51 13.09 2.56
CA GLU A 119 5.60 12.13 3.22
C GLU A 119 5.42 10.86 2.39
N ALA A 120 5.33 10.96 1.06
CA ALA A 120 5.29 9.81 0.16
C ALA A 120 6.57 8.97 0.28
N ALA A 121 7.74 9.63 0.37
CA ALA A 121 9.00 8.95 0.63
C ALA A 121 8.98 8.26 2.00
N ALA A 122 8.64 9.00 3.06
CA ALA A 122 8.61 8.45 4.42
C ALA A 122 7.67 7.25 4.58
N LEU A 123 6.46 7.32 3.98
CA LEU A 123 5.51 6.21 3.97
C LEU A 123 6.00 5.03 3.13
N GLY A 124 6.68 5.31 2.01
CA GLY A 124 7.20 4.29 1.10
C GLY A 124 8.41 3.52 1.64
N THR A 125 9.29 4.17 2.41
CA THR A 125 10.58 3.62 2.85
C THR A 125 10.51 2.22 3.47
N PRO A 126 9.59 1.90 4.40
CA PRO A 126 9.53 0.58 5.03
C PRO A 126 9.27 -0.57 4.04
N PHE A 127 8.63 -0.28 2.90
CA PHE A 127 8.34 -1.27 1.86
C PHE A 127 9.49 -1.48 0.88
N CYS A 128 10.49 -0.61 0.90
CA CYS A 128 11.65 -0.73 0.01
C CYS A 128 12.49 -1.95 0.40
N GLN A 129 13.26 -2.47 -0.58
CA GLN A 129 13.96 -3.75 -0.44
C GLN A 129 13.00 -4.89 -0.04
N GLY A 130 11.75 -4.79 -0.52
CA GLY A 130 10.64 -5.71 -0.28
C GLY A 130 9.85 -5.38 0.99
N MET A 131 10.53 -5.42 2.11
CA MET A 131 10.08 -4.81 3.37
C MET A 131 11.30 -4.82 4.26
N GLY A 132 12.10 -3.75 4.17
CA GLY A 132 13.33 -3.61 4.95
C GLY A 132 14.41 -4.66 4.69
N GLY A 133 14.43 -5.32 3.53
CA GLY A 133 15.42 -6.36 3.21
C GLY A 133 15.01 -7.79 3.56
N ALA A 134 13.81 -8.00 4.12
CA ALA A 134 13.29 -9.33 4.42
C ALA A 134 13.02 -10.20 3.17
N GLY A 135 13.10 -9.62 1.96
CA GLY A 135 12.90 -10.34 0.69
C GLY A 135 11.44 -10.73 0.37
N CYS A 136 10.49 -10.21 1.15
CA CYS A 136 9.05 -10.40 0.99
C CYS A 136 8.49 -9.55 -0.16
N THR A 137 7.19 -9.24 -0.13
CA THR A 137 6.44 -8.53 -1.19
C THR A 137 7.24 -7.40 -1.85
N CYS A 138 7.27 -7.34 -3.18
CA CYS A 138 7.99 -6.33 -3.94
C CYS A 138 7.59 -4.91 -3.51
N GLY A 139 8.58 -4.06 -3.24
CA GLY A 139 8.32 -2.67 -2.83
C GLY A 139 7.52 -1.88 -3.86
N ALA A 140 7.75 -2.09 -5.16
CA ALA A 140 6.98 -1.42 -6.21
C ALA A 140 5.48 -1.80 -6.17
N LEU A 141 5.16 -3.07 -5.91
CA LEU A 141 3.78 -3.53 -5.75
C LEU A 141 3.16 -2.98 -4.46
N SER A 142 3.89 -3.01 -3.34
CA SER A 142 3.44 -2.45 -2.06
C SER A 142 3.16 -0.95 -2.17
N GLY A 143 4.05 -0.18 -2.81
CA GLY A 143 3.87 1.24 -3.07
C GLY A 143 2.68 1.51 -3.99
N ALA A 144 2.45 0.67 -5.00
CA ALA A 144 1.27 0.76 -5.88
C ALA A 144 -0.04 0.56 -5.11
N VAL A 145 -0.11 -0.47 -4.25
CA VAL A 145 -1.28 -0.74 -3.39
C VAL A 145 -1.50 0.39 -2.40
N ALA A 146 -0.43 0.92 -1.80
CA ALA A 146 -0.51 2.08 -0.91
C ALA A 146 -1.05 3.32 -1.64
N ALA A 147 -0.61 3.56 -2.89
CA ALA A 147 -1.09 4.66 -3.70
C ALA A 147 -2.59 4.53 -4.00
N VAL A 148 -3.09 3.33 -4.31
CA VAL A 148 -4.54 3.09 -4.46
C VAL A 148 -5.29 3.38 -3.17
N GLY A 149 -4.71 3.02 -2.02
CA GLY A 149 -5.25 3.34 -0.70
C GLY A 149 -5.50 4.84 -0.49
N LEU A 150 -4.70 5.72 -1.09
CA LEU A 150 -4.88 7.18 -0.98
C LEU A 150 -6.19 7.67 -1.63
N PHE A 151 -6.69 6.97 -2.66
CA PHE A 151 -7.87 7.41 -3.42
C PHE A 151 -9.09 6.52 -3.20
N ARG A 152 -8.89 5.24 -2.90
CA ARG A 152 -9.95 4.20 -2.80
C ARG A 152 -9.84 3.39 -1.52
N GLY A 153 -9.07 3.87 -0.54
CA GLY A 153 -9.08 3.37 0.83
C GLY A 153 -10.39 3.68 1.55
N ARG A 154 -10.47 3.29 2.82
CA ARG A 154 -11.61 3.64 3.68
C ARG A 154 -11.62 5.16 3.88
N PRO A 155 -12.77 5.85 3.78
CA PRO A 155 -12.84 7.29 3.99
C PRO A 155 -12.67 7.66 5.48
N GLU A 156 -13.11 6.77 6.38
CA GLU A 156 -13.06 6.99 7.82
C GLU A 156 -13.04 5.67 8.60
N ARG A 157 -12.88 5.76 9.92
CA ARG A 157 -12.89 4.62 10.82
C ARG A 157 -14.28 3.98 10.85
N GLY A 158 -14.35 2.66 10.81
CA GLY A 158 -15.62 1.92 10.77
C GLY A 158 -16.24 1.76 9.38
N ALA A 159 -15.90 2.61 8.39
CA ALA A 159 -16.40 2.47 7.03
C ALA A 159 -15.88 1.21 6.31
N GLY A 160 -16.66 0.71 5.37
CA GLY A 160 -16.29 -0.43 4.51
C GLY A 160 -15.06 -0.14 3.65
N GLY A 161 -14.24 -1.17 3.41
CA GLY A 161 -13.01 -1.06 2.61
C GLY A 161 -12.93 -2.06 1.45
N ALA A 162 -14.08 -2.63 1.04
CA ALA A 162 -14.12 -3.72 0.06
C ALA A 162 -13.56 -3.29 -1.30
N ARG A 163 -13.87 -2.08 -1.77
CA ARG A 163 -13.41 -1.53 -3.04
C ARG A 163 -11.89 -1.45 -3.12
N GLY A 164 -11.24 -0.83 -2.13
CA GLY A 164 -9.78 -0.76 -2.05
C GLY A 164 -9.11 -2.13 -1.97
N ARG A 165 -9.67 -3.07 -1.20
CA ARG A 165 -9.17 -4.45 -1.11
C ARG A 165 -9.30 -5.21 -2.44
N ALA A 166 -10.40 -5.03 -3.16
CA ALA A 166 -10.61 -5.66 -4.47
C ALA A 166 -9.61 -5.14 -5.51
N LEU A 167 -9.34 -3.83 -5.52
CA LEU A 167 -8.30 -3.24 -6.37
C LEU A 167 -6.91 -3.79 -6.02
N ALA A 168 -6.57 -3.84 -4.73
CA ALA A 168 -5.29 -4.40 -4.28
C ALA A 168 -5.12 -5.87 -4.69
N ARG A 169 -6.19 -6.67 -4.60
CA ARG A 169 -6.19 -8.08 -5.02
C ARG A 169 -5.95 -8.21 -6.53
N ARG A 170 -6.67 -7.44 -7.35
CA ARG A 170 -6.47 -7.43 -8.80
C ARG A 170 -5.04 -7.03 -9.16
N MET A 171 -4.51 -5.98 -8.55
CA MET A 171 -3.13 -5.56 -8.78
C MET A 171 -2.10 -6.62 -8.38
N HIS A 172 -2.32 -7.33 -7.28
CA HIS A 172 -1.48 -8.46 -6.87
C HIS A 172 -1.48 -9.55 -7.94
N ASP A 173 -2.66 -9.95 -8.41
CA ASP A 173 -2.82 -11.03 -9.39
C ASP A 173 -2.24 -10.63 -10.75
N ASP A 174 -2.49 -9.40 -11.22
CA ASP A 174 -1.92 -8.83 -12.46
C ASP A 174 -0.40 -8.73 -12.39
N PHE A 175 0.14 -8.31 -11.25
CA PHE A 175 1.58 -8.24 -11.03
C PHE A 175 2.20 -9.64 -11.04
N ARG A 176 1.58 -10.61 -10.35
CA ARG A 176 2.04 -11.99 -10.35
C ARG A 176 1.98 -12.61 -11.75
N ALA A 177 0.91 -12.39 -12.50
CA ALA A 177 0.77 -12.89 -13.86
C ALA A 177 1.87 -12.33 -14.79
N ALA A 178 2.17 -11.03 -14.66
CA ALA A 178 3.18 -10.38 -15.51
C ALA A 178 4.64 -10.65 -15.09
N CYS A 179 4.91 -10.82 -13.80
CA CYS A 179 6.27 -10.89 -13.25
C CYS A 179 6.64 -12.29 -12.71
N GLY A 180 5.69 -13.22 -12.66
CA GLY A 180 5.86 -14.60 -12.17
C GLY A 180 5.80 -14.76 -10.65
N ALA A 181 6.04 -13.70 -9.87
CA ALA A 181 5.97 -13.73 -8.41
C ALA A 181 5.66 -12.34 -7.83
N THR A 182 5.33 -12.30 -6.54
CA THR A 182 5.18 -11.04 -5.79
C THR A 182 6.28 -10.83 -4.76
N CYS A 183 6.94 -11.89 -4.28
CA CYS A 183 8.06 -11.79 -3.36
C CYS A 183 9.32 -11.27 -4.08
N CYS A 184 9.90 -10.18 -3.53
CA CYS A 184 11.09 -9.51 -4.04
C CYS A 184 12.25 -10.48 -4.24
N ARG A 185 12.53 -11.35 -3.25
CA ARG A 185 13.61 -12.35 -3.34
C ARG A 185 13.46 -13.28 -4.54
N VAL A 186 12.24 -13.69 -4.84
CA VAL A 186 11.95 -14.59 -5.98
C VAL A 186 12.15 -13.84 -7.29
N LEU A 187 11.67 -12.60 -7.37
CA LEU A 187 11.80 -11.76 -8.57
C LEU A 187 13.27 -11.54 -8.94
N ILE A 188 14.11 -11.19 -7.97
CA ILE A 188 15.50 -10.82 -8.22
C ILE A 188 16.47 -12.02 -8.21
N ARG A 189 15.97 -13.25 -7.97
CA ARG A 189 16.82 -14.43 -7.69
C ARG A 189 17.92 -14.66 -8.73
N HIS A 190 17.65 -14.37 -10.00
CA HIS A 190 18.57 -14.63 -11.10
C HIS A 190 19.55 -13.48 -11.37
N VAL A 191 19.28 -12.29 -10.81
CA VAL A 191 20.10 -11.09 -11.03
C VAL A 191 20.73 -10.55 -9.75
N HIS A 192 20.40 -11.09 -8.58
CA HIS A 192 20.80 -10.51 -7.29
C HIS A 192 22.33 -10.38 -7.09
N HIS A 193 23.12 -11.20 -7.80
CA HIS A 193 24.58 -11.14 -7.80
C HIS A 193 25.15 -10.02 -8.70
N ASP A 194 24.38 -9.56 -9.70
CA ASP A 194 24.77 -8.49 -10.61
C ASP A 194 24.05 -7.20 -10.22
N LYS A 195 24.82 -6.24 -9.68
CA LYS A 195 24.29 -4.96 -9.22
C LYS A 195 23.63 -4.16 -10.35
N ALA A 196 24.15 -4.21 -11.57
CA ALA A 196 23.62 -3.46 -12.70
C ALA A 196 22.32 -4.11 -13.20
N ALA A 197 22.32 -5.43 -13.40
CA ALA A 197 21.11 -6.17 -13.81
C ALA A 197 20.01 -6.09 -12.76
N HIS A 198 20.35 -6.23 -11.47
CA HIS A 198 19.40 -6.06 -10.37
C HIS A 198 18.82 -4.64 -10.34
N PHE A 199 19.65 -3.60 -10.49
CA PHE A 199 19.15 -2.22 -10.56
C PHE A 199 18.20 -2.01 -11.74
N ALA A 200 18.56 -2.49 -12.93
CA ALA A 200 17.72 -2.40 -14.13
C ALA A 200 16.38 -3.14 -13.96
N GLN A 201 16.39 -4.32 -13.35
CA GLN A 201 15.17 -5.07 -13.06
C GLN A 201 14.29 -4.34 -12.03
N CYS A 202 14.86 -3.81 -10.96
CA CYS A 202 14.12 -3.03 -9.96
C CYS A 202 13.52 -1.74 -10.56
N ARG A 203 14.22 -1.08 -11.48
CA ARG A 203 13.66 0.04 -12.28
C ARG A 203 12.43 -0.41 -13.06
N SER A 204 12.54 -1.51 -13.81
CA SER A 204 11.41 -2.04 -14.60
C SER A 204 10.21 -2.42 -13.73
N LEU A 205 10.44 -3.07 -12.58
CA LEU A 205 9.40 -3.39 -11.59
C LEU A 205 8.75 -2.13 -11.01
N THR A 206 9.53 -1.07 -10.78
CA THR A 206 9.03 0.24 -10.35
C THR A 206 8.07 0.82 -11.38
N GLY A 207 8.45 0.82 -12.67
CA GLY A 207 7.56 1.21 -13.76
C GLY A 207 6.29 0.37 -13.81
N LYS A 208 6.40 -0.96 -13.67
CA LYS A 208 5.25 -1.87 -13.66
C LYS A 208 4.28 -1.58 -12.52
N GLY A 209 4.78 -1.36 -11.29
CA GLY A 209 3.95 -0.98 -10.14
C GLY A 209 3.18 0.32 -10.39
N ALA A 210 3.87 1.33 -10.95
CA ALA A 210 3.27 2.60 -11.32
C ALA A 210 2.15 2.46 -12.38
N VAL A 211 2.37 1.62 -13.41
CA VAL A 211 1.36 1.31 -14.42
C VAL A 211 0.12 0.65 -13.81
N LEU A 212 0.29 -0.34 -12.93
CA LEU A 212 -0.83 -1.03 -12.28
C LEU A 212 -1.67 -0.07 -11.44
N ALA A 213 -1.03 0.77 -10.62
CA ALA A 213 -1.73 1.78 -9.82
C ALA A 213 -2.46 2.80 -10.72
N ALA A 214 -1.79 3.35 -11.73
CA ALA A 214 -2.37 4.33 -12.63
C ALA A 214 -3.60 3.76 -13.36
N ARG A 215 -3.48 2.56 -13.96
CA ARG A 215 -4.61 1.91 -14.64
C ARG A 215 -5.76 1.66 -13.68
N ALA A 216 -5.49 1.11 -12.50
CA ALA A 216 -6.52 0.87 -11.49
C ALA A 216 -7.27 2.16 -11.15
N LEU A 217 -6.56 3.26 -10.89
CA LEU A 217 -7.17 4.54 -10.51
C LEU A 217 -7.91 5.24 -11.66
N LEU A 218 -7.39 5.16 -12.88
CA LEU A 218 -8.03 5.75 -14.06
C LEU A 218 -9.36 5.04 -14.40
N ARG A 219 -9.42 3.71 -14.32
CA ARG A 219 -10.68 2.94 -14.46
C ARG A 219 -11.71 3.34 -13.42
N GLU A 220 -11.21 3.68 -12.23
CA GLU A 220 -12.01 4.11 -11.09
C GLU A 220 -12.46 5.58 -11.17
N GLY A 221 -12.17 6.28 -12.27
CA GLY A 221 -12.58 7.66 -12.49
C GLY A 221 -11.66 8.71 -11.85
N VAL A 222 -10.52 8.32 -11.25
CA VAL A 222 -9.51 9.30 -10.83
C VAL A 222 -8.91 9.93 -12.08
N ARG A 223 -8.68 11.25 -12.03
CA ARG A 223 -8.11 12.00 -13.14
C ARG A 223 -6.89 12.78 -12.68
N PRO A 224 -5.94 13.07 -13.58
CA PRO A 224 -4.83 13.94 -13.26
C PRO A 224 -5.28 15.29 -12.73
N ARG A 225 -4.46 15.89 -11.87
CA ARG A 225 -4.68 17.27 -11.43
C ARG A 225 -4.40 18.24 -12.59
N ASP A 226 -5.12 19.35 -12.65
CA ASP A 226 -4.86 20.39 -13.65
C ASP A 226 -3.39 20.84 -13.61
N GLY A 227 -2.75 20.90 -14.78
CA GLY A 227 -1.34 21.25 -14.91
C GLY A 227 -0.34 20.18 -14.44
N ALA A 228 -0.78 18.95 -14.12
CA ALA A 228 0.10 17.87 -13.66
C ALA A 228 1.05 17.32 -14.74
N PHE A 229 0.91 17.72 -16.01
CA PHE A 229 1.74 17.25 -17.11
C PHE A 229 2.36 18.41 -17.92
N PRO A 230 3.60 18.25 -18.41
CA PRO A 230 4.47 17.08 -18.25
C PRO A 230 5.14 17.02 -16.87
N LEU A 231 5.30 15.82 -16.32
CA LEU A 231 6.02 15.63 -15.05
C LEU A 231 7.50 15.95 -15.26
N SER A 232 8.08 16.74 -14.36
CA SER A 232 9.47 17.16 -14.48
C SER A 232 10.42 15.96 -14.37
N ALA A 233 11.39 15.89 -15.29
CA ALA A 233 12.45 14.89 -15.20
C ALA A 233 13.50 15.34 -14.19
N ASP A 234 13.81 14.47 -13.25
CA ASP A 234 14.92 14.68 -12.33
C ASP A 234 16.26 14.36 -12.97
N THR A 235 17.28 15.04 -12.47
CA THR A 235 18.66 14.99 -12.96
C THR A 235 19.63 14.87 -11.80
N VAL A 236 20.91 14.64 -12.10
CA VAL A 236 21.97 14.68 -11.08
C VAL A 236 21.97 16.00 -10.31
N ARG A 237 21.62 17.12 -10.96
CA ARG A 237 21.50 18.43 -10.31
C ARG A 237 20.37 18.48 -9.29
N THR A 238 19.22 17.87 -9.57
CA THR A 238 18.10 17.87 -8.62
C THR A 238 18.39 16.98 -7.42
N LEU A 239 19.07 15.84 -7.63
CA LEU A 239 19.60 15.01 -6.54
C LEU A 239 20.52 15.81 -5.60
N TRP A 240 21.52 16.52 -6.14
CA TRP A 240 22.44 17.33 -5.34
C TRP A 240 21.71 18.45 -4.58
N ARG A 241 20.76 19.12 -5.23
CA ARG A 241 19.92 20.14 -4.59
C ARG A 241 19.13 19.55 -3.41
N ASN A 242 18.54 18.37 -3.57
CA ASN A 242 17.74 17.72 -2.52
C ASN A 242 18.63 17.24 -1.36
N ARG A 243 19.82 16.70 -1.65
CA ARG A 243 20.83 16.40 -0.61
C ARG A 243 21.26 17.63 0.17
N LEU A 244 21.53 18.74 -0.52
CA LEU A 244 21.90 19.99 0.14
C LEU A 244 20.76 20.50 1.04
N ARG A 245 19.51 20.47 0.55
CA ARG A 245 18.34 20.82 1.36
C ARG A 245 18.22 19.94 2.61
N ALA A 246 18.43 18.64 2.48
CA ALA A 246 18.38 17.72 3.61
C ALA A 246 19.48 18.05 4.64
N LEU A 247 20.71 18.33 4.20
CA LEU A 247 21.80 18.75 5.08
C LEU A 247 21.50 20.05 5.81
N LEU A 248 20.88 21.03 5.14
CA LEU A 248 20.49 22.31 5.74
C LEU A 248 19.29 22.17 6.71
N ARG A 249 18.44 21.15 6.52
CA ARG A 249 17.32 20.83 7.41
C ARG A 249 17.71 19.99 8.61
N LEU A 250 18.91 19.38 8.62
CA LEU A 250 19.40 18.73 9.82
C LEU A 250 19.51 19.82 10.89
N PRO A 251 18.74 19.77 12.00
CA PRO A 251 19.07 20.60 13.13
C PRO A 251 20.52 20.25 13.44
N PHE A 252 21.40 21.26 13.55
CA PHE A 252 22.73 21.06 14.11
C PHE A 252 22.53 20.35 15.44
N ARG A 253 22.56 19.01 15.43
CA ARG A 253 22.34 18.18 16.61
C ARG A 253 23.47 18.57 17.52
N ARG A 254 23.17 19.41 18.51
CA ARG A 254 24.01 19.56 19.69
C ARG A 254 24.28 18.15 20.14
N ARG A 255 25.56 17.75 20.06
CA ARG A 255 26.02 16.49 20.64
C ARG A 255 25.59 16.54 22.11
N ALA A 256 24.63 15.69 22.47
CA ALA A 256 24.41 15.30 23.85
C ALA A 256 25.38 14.16 24.14
#